data_AF-A0A2T2U5K1-F1
#
_entry.id   AF-A0A2T2U5K1-F1
#
_cell.length_a   1.000
_cell.length_b   1.000
_cell.length_c   1.000
_cell.angle_alpha   90.00
_cell.angle_beta   90.00
_cell.angle_gamma   90.00
#
_symmetry.space_group_name_H-M   'P 1'
#
loop_
_entity.id
_entity.type
_entity.pdbx_description
1 polymer ?
#
loop_
_entity_poly.entity_id
_entity_poly.type
_entity_poly.pdbx_seq_one_letter_code
_entity_poly.pdbx_strand_id
1 'polypeptide(L)'
;MASFSSQNFAESRFEQGERVRLHLYTPDGTLMQTVTGRLEGREEDVDVGEGRNKTLVWVKGIEGYEVPGDLPDQTVEKTEGWFPEHDVEKVREGLTAGLRRN
;
A
#
# COMPACT_ATOMS: atom_id res chain seq x y z
N MET A 1 -15.32 11.77 4.36
CA MET A 1 -14.98 10.35 4.62
C MET A 1 -15.26 9.59 3.34
N ALA A 2 -14.24 9.00 2.71
CA ALA A 2 -14.47 8.12 1.58
C ALA A 2 -15.23 6.88 2.10
N SER A 3 -16.37 6.58 1.49
CA SER A 3 -17.20 5.42 1.82
C SER A 3 -16.84 4.30 0.87
N PHE A 4 -15.94 3.41 1.29
CA PHE A 4 -15.52 2.28 0.46
C PHE A 4 -16.41 1.07 0.72
N SER A 5 -16.96 0.50 -0.35
CA SER A 5 -17.80 -0.71 -0.31
C SER A 5 -16.95 -1.96 -0.46
N SER A 6 -17.32 -3.04 0.22
CA SER A 6 -16.72 -4.37 0.03
C SER A 6 -16.86 -4.90 -1.40
N GLN A 7 -17.81 -4.38 -2.19
CA GLN A 7 -17.96 -4.72 -3.61
C GLN A 7 -16.72 -4.36 -4.45
N ASN A 8 -15.97 -3.32 -4.05
CA ASN A 8 -14.76 -2.92 -4.76
C ASN A 8 -13.63 -3.97 -4.65
N PHE A 9 -13.81 -4.98 -3.80
CA PHE A 9 -12.88 -6.09 -3.60
C PHE A 9 -13.30 -7.39 -4.28
N ALA A 10 -14.48 -7.44 -4.91
CA ALA A 10 -15.02 -8.69 -5.44
C ALA A 10 -14.07 -9.40 -6.44
N GLU A 11 -13.31 -8.62 -7.22
CA GLU A 11 -12.30 -9.11 -8.18
C GLU A 11 -10.87 -8.84 -7.71
N SER A 12 -10.70 -8.27 -6.51
CA SER A 12 -9.37 -7.99 -5.97
C SER A 12 -8.70 -9.26 -5.48
N ARG A 13 -7.38 -9.29 -5.57
CA ARG A 13 -6.61 -10.28 -4.82
C ARG A 13 -6.66 -10.05 -3.32
N PHE A 14 -7.07 -8.87 -2.84
CA PHE A 14 -7.11 -8.51 -1.42
C PHE A 14 -8.53 -8.55 -0.83
N GLU A 15 -8.60 -8.62 0.49
CA GLU A 15 -9.84 -8.46 1.25
C GLU A 15 -9.88 -7.10 1.95
N GLN A 16 -11.08 -6.53 2.15
CA GLN A 16 -11.24 -5.34 2.96
C GLN A 16 -10.84 -5.63 4.41
N GLY A 17 -10.02 -4.77 5.00
CA GLY A 17 -9.44 -4.89 6.33
C GLY A 17 -8.17 -5.76 6.38
N GLU A 18 -7.73 -6.33 5.25
CA GLU A 18 -6.56 -7.21 5.19
C GLU A 18 -5.27 -6.46 5.54
N ARG A 19 -4.40 -7.12 6.31
CA ARG A 19 -3.07 -6.61 6.61
C ARG A 19 -2.15 -6.78 5.41
N VAL A 20 -1.57 -5.68 4.96
CA VAL A 20 -0.74 -5.64 3.76
C VAL A 20 0.62 -5.00 4.03
N ARG A 21 1.61 -5.38 3.22
CA ARG A 21 2.93 -4.75 3.14
C ARG A 21 2.96 -3.87 1.90
N LEU A 22 3.37 -2.63 2.08
CA LEU A 22 3.58 -1.65 1.02
C LEU A 22 5.06 -1.60 0.67
N HIS A 23 5.38 -1.71 -0.62
CA HIS A 23 6.72 -1.47 -1.14
C HIS A 23 6.79 -0.02 -1.65
N LEU A 24 7.64 0.79 -1.03
CA LEU A 24 7.79 2.20 -1.38
C LEU A 24 9.06 2.36 -2.22
N TYR A 25 8.91 2.94 -3.39
CA TYR A 25 9.99 3.10 -4.36
C TYR A 25 10.35 4.58 -4.53
N THR A 26 11.62 4.85 -4.79
CA THR A 26 12.08 6.15 -5.30
C THR A 26 11.58 6.36 -6.73
N PRO A 27 11.60 7.61 -7.25
CA PRO A 27 11.16 7.90 -8.62
C PRO A 27 11.91 7.13 -9.73
N ASP A 28 13.13 6.67 -9.45
CA ASP A 28 13.94 5.86 -10.36
C ASP A 28 13.62 4.35 -10.29
N GLY A 29 12.68 3.95 -9.43
CA GLY A 29 12.24 2.56 -9.26
C GLY A 29 13.03 1.76 -8.23
N THR A 30 13.94 2.38 -7.47
CA THR A 30 14.68 1.68 -6.39
C THR A 30 13.78 1.48 -5.17
N LEU A 31 13.74 0.27 -4.61
CA LEU A 31 13.00 0.00 -3.36
C LEU A 31 13.64 0.80 -2.21
N MET A 32 12.89 1.73 -1.64
CA MET A 32 13.33 2.60 -0.55
C MET A 32 13.05 1.95 0.81
N GLN A 33 11.81 1.52 1.02
CA GLN A 33 11.40 0.92 2.30
C GLN A 33 10.16 0.06 2.15
N THR A 34 9.90 -0.77 3.17
CA THR A 34 8.67 -1.54 3.29
C THR A 34 7.97 -1.22 4.59
N VAL A 35 6.69 -0.86 4.51
CA VAL A 35 5.85 -0.55 5.68
C VAL A 35 4.61 -1.44 5.67
N THR A 36 3.90 -1.56 6.79
CA THR A 36 2.66 -2.33 6.86
C THR A 36 1.48 -1.46 7.20
N GLY A 37 0.29 -1.83 6.71
CA GLY A 37 -0.97 -1.20 7.05
C GLY A 37 -2.16 -2.12 6.81
N ARG A 38 -3.37 -1.56 6.92
CA ARG A 38 -4.64 -2.25 6.65
C ARG A 38 -5.32 -1.65 5.44
N LEU A 39 -5.77 -2.52 4.55
CA LEU A 39 -6.43 -2.11 3.33
C LEU A 39 -7.90 -1.78 3.62
N GLU A 40 -8.36 -0.56 3.35
CA GLU A 40 -9.72 -0.10 3.66
C GLU A 40 -10.56 0.22 2.41
N GLY A 41 -9.90 0.56 1.30
CA GLY A 41 -10.56 0.93 0.06
C GLY A 41 -9.81 0.47 -1.18
N ARG A 42 -10.53 0.35 -2.28
CA ARG A 42 -9.99 0.01 -3.60
C ARG A 42 -10.75 0.79 -4.66
N GLU A 43 -10.03 1.28 -5.64
CA GLU A 43 -10.56 2.04 -6.77
C GLU A 43 -9.85 1.59 -8.05
N GLU A 44 -10.64 1.21 -9.05
CA GLU A 44 -10.16 0.77 -10.35
C GLU A 44 -10.18 1.94 -11.35
N ASP A 45 -9.44 1.78 -12.44
CA ASP A 45 -9.42 2.73 -13.55
C ASP A 45 -9.10 4.19 -13.13
N VAL A 46 -8.30 4.38 -12.08
CA VAL A 46 -7.86 5.71 -11.66
C VAL A 46 -6.85 6.23 -12.66
N ASP A 47 -7.17 7.35 -13.30
CA ASP A 47 -6.26 8.07 -14.19
C ASP A 47 -5.09 8.64 -13.38
N VAL A 48 -3.89 8.13 -13.64
CA VAL A 48 -2.64 8.58 -13.02
C VAL A 48 -1.80 9.43 -13.97
N GLY A 49 -2.39 9.88 -15.09
CA GLY A 49 -1.75 10.69 -16.11
C GLY A 49 -1.14 9.89 -17.26
N GLU A 50 -0.81 10.59 -18.34
CA GLU A 50 -0.24 10.02 -19.58
C GLU A 50 -1.09 8.90 -20.21
N GLY A 51 -2.41 8.94 -20.02
CA GLY A 51 -3.33 7.90 -20.49
C GLY A 51 -3.13 6.55 -19.80
N ARG A 52 -2.50 6.54 -18.62
CA ARG A 52 -2.32 5.34 -17.80
C ARG A 52 -3.37 5.31 -16.71
N ASN A 53 -4.10 4.20 -16.68
CA ASN A 53 -5.00 3.88 -15.59
C ASN A 53 -4.34 2.86 -14.66
N LYS A 54 -4.56 3.01 -13.35
CA LYS A 54 -4.10 2.05 -12.35
C LYS A 54 -5.22 1.73 -11.37
N THR A 55 -5.19 0.52 -10.86
CA THR A 55 -5.95 0.17 -9.65
C THR A 55 -5.18 0.65 -8.43
N LEU A 56 -5.85 1.45 -7.59
CA LEU A 56 -5.32 1.97 -6.34
C LEU A 56 -6.03 1.34 -5.14
N VAL A 57 -5.30 1.20 -4.04
CA VAL A 57 -5.83 0.74 -2.76
C VAL A 57 -5.55 1.78 -1.68
N TRP A 58 -6.55 2.07 -0.86
CA TRP A 58 -6.42 2.96 0.28
C TRP A 58 -5.99 2.15 1.48
N VAL A 59 -4.83 2.46 2.03
CA VAL A 59 -4.26 1.77 3.19
C VAL A 59 -4.23 2.73 4.36
N LYS A 60 -4.65 2.26 5.54
CA LYS A 60 -4.66 3.00 6.82
C LYS A 60 -3.81 2.29 7.87
N GLY A 61 -3.51 3.02 8.95
CA GLY A 61 -2.70 2.51 10.06
C GLY A 61 -1.29 2.13 9.60
N ILE A 62 -0.73 2.92 8.68
CA ILE A 62 0.62 2.72 8.18
C ILE A 62 1.60 3.25 9.23
N GLU A 63 2.51 2.39 9.68
CA GLU A 63 3.55 2.74 10.65
C GLU A 63 4.87 3.02 9.92
N GLY A 64 5.52 4.15 10.22
CA GLY A 64 6.85 4.48 9.68
C GLY A 64 6.85 4.93 8.21
N TYR A 65 5.70 5.33 7.67
CA TYR A 65 5.63 5.94 6.34
C TYR A 65 5.87 7.45 6.43
N GLU A 66 7.11 7.84 6.15
CA GLU A 66 7.51 9.24 6.12
C GLU A 66 7.57 9.77 4.69
N VAL A 67 7.04 10.98 4.49
CA VAL A 67 7.13 11.71 3.23
C VAL A 67 7.77 13.07 3.44
N PRO A 68 8.37 13.69 2.41
CA PRO A 68 8.85 15.07 2.51
C PRO A 68 7.74 16.01 3.01
N GLY A 69 8.10 16.85 3.99
CA GLY A 69 7.26 17.92 4.50
C GLY A 69 7.36 19.20 3.67
N ASP A 70 6.81 20.29 4.19
CA ASP A 70 6.81 21.60 3.51
C ASP A 70 8.18 22.29 3.54
N LEU A 71 9.06 21.90 4.48
CA LEU A 71 10.39 22.46 4.65
C LEU A 71 11.49 21.48 4.19
N PRO A 72 12.64 21.99 3.70
CA PRO A 72 13.82 21.17 3.47
C PRO A 72 14.21 20.41 4.74
N ASP A 73 14.62 19.15 4.57
CA ASP A 73 15.02 18.23 5.65
C ASP A 73 13.91 17.87 6.66
N GLN A 74 12.66 18.25 6.39
CA GLN A 74 11.51 17.81 7.18
C GLN A 74 10.86 16.57 6.55
N THR A 75 10.55 15.59 7.39
CA THR A 75 9.62 14.52 7.06
C THR A 75 8.34 14.61 7.87
N VAL A 76 7.24 14.12 7.29
CA VAL A 76 5.93 14.01 7.95
C VAL A 76 5.48 12.56 7.86
N GLU A 77 5.09 12.00 9.00
CA GLU A 77 4.51 10.67 9.05
C GLU A 77 3.08 10.69 8.48
N LYS A 78 2.81 9.78 7.55
CA LYS A 78 1.49 9.54 7.00
C LYS A 78 0.99 8.18 7.45
N THR A 79 -0.13 8.20 8.14
CA THR A 79 -0.79 6.99 8.65
C THR A 79 -1.77 6.38 7.66
N GLU A 80 -2.06 7.07 6.54
CA GLU A 80 -2.94 6.58 5.48
C GLU A 80 -2.59 7.16 4.10
N GLY A 81 -2.97 6.46 3.03
CA GLY A 81 -2.76 6.92 1.65
C GLY A 81 -3.23 5.95 0.56
N TRP A 82 -3.22 6.44 -0.68
CA TRP A 82 -3.44 5.65 -1.89
C TRP A 82 -2.13 5.05 -2.38
N PHE A 83 -2.16 3.76 -2.69
CA PHE A 83 -1.02 3.02 -3.24
C PHE A 83 -1.47 2.19 -4.44
N PRO A 84 -0.62 2.02 -5.46
CA PRO A 84 -0.93 1.11 -6.56
C PRO A 84 -1.10 -0.33 -6.06
N GLU A 85 -2.17 -1.01 -6.48
CA GLU A 85 -2.46 -2.39 -6.03
C GLU A 85 -1.30 -3.35 -6.30
N HIS A 86 -0.49 -3.11 -7.35
CA HIS A 86 0.68 -3.91 -7.69
C HIS A 86 1.86 -3.77 -6.71
N ASP A 87 1.97 -2.66 -5.98
CA ASP A 87 3.06 -2.40 -5.00
C ASP A 87 2.75 -2.97 -3.62
N VAL A 88 1.54 -3.52 -3.46
CA VAL A 88 1.03 -4.06 -2.21
C VAL A 88 1.20 -5.58 -2.19
N GLU A 89 1.56 -6.14 -1.05
CA GLU A 89 1.71 -7.58 -0.82
C GLU A 89 0.85 -8.02 0.38
N LYS A 90 0.20 -9.18 0.28
CA LYS A 90 -0.50 -9.77 1.42
C LYS A 90 0.49 -10.18 2.50
N VAL A 91 0.23 -9.78 3.74
CA VAL A 91 0.95 -10.35 4.89
C VAL A 91 0.24 -11.64 5.29
N ARG A 92 0.85 -12.80 4.98
CA ARG A 92 0.36 -14.07 5.51
C ARG A 92 0.75 -14.17 6.99
N GLU A 93 -0.23 -14.15 7.89
CA GLU A 93 0.00 -14.54 9.28
C GLU A 93 0.26 -16.05 9.31
N GLY A 94 1.53 -16.42 9.59
CA GLY A 94 1.93 -17.81 9.81
C GLY A 94 2.58 -18.53 8.62
N LEU A 95 3.86 -18.22 8.38
CA LEU A 95 4.85 -19.20 7.88
C LEU A 95 6.18 -19.02 8.62
N THR A 96 6.14 -18.86 9.94
CA THR A 96 7.27 -19.26 10.80
C THR A 96 7.24 -20.78 10.95
N ALA A 97 7.63 -21.50 9.90
CA ALA A 97 7.94 -22.93 9.98
C ALA A 97 9.00 -23.31 8.95
N GLY A 98 10.26 -23.15 9.35
CA GLY A 98 11.35 -24.04 8.94
C GLY A 98 11.97 -23.81 7.57
N LEU A 99 12.79 -22.76 7.43
CA LEU A 99 14.00 -22.86 6.60
C LEU A 99 15.21 -22.95 7.53
N ARG A 100 15.34 -24.11 8.20
CA ARG A 100 16.65 -24.52 8.73
C ARG A 100 17.53 -24.85 7.52
N ARG A 101 18.67 -24.17 7.48
CA ARG A 101 19.82 -24.43 6.62
C ARG A 101 20.12 -25.94 6.55
N ASN A 102 20.39 -26.43 5.35
CA ASN A 102 21.40 -27.47 5.12
C ASN A 102 22.44 -26.89 4.18
#